data_AF-A0AAD0CB59-F1
#
_entry.id   AF-A0AAD0CB59-F1
#
_cell.length_a   1.000
_cell.length_b   1.000
_cell.length_c   1.000
_cell.angle_alpha   90.00
_cell.angle_beta   90.00
_cell.angle_gamma   90.00
#
_symmetry.space_group_name_H-M   'P 1'
#
loop_
_entity.id
_entity.type
_entity.pdbx_description
1 polymer ?
#
loop_
_entity_poly.entity_id
_entity_poly.type
_entity_poly.pdbx_seq_one_letter_code
_entity_poly.pdbx_strand_id
1 'polypeptide(L)'
;MLKCSKCKTKNSFKTDFWMSKIDMVGFLFLSLCLSIPIGFLAFLAEESQGFAYFIAFFTFVIAVIGKHYKVVALLFVELCIDSALYENGAYEFSFMVATAFVLTFIKIGSKVYGFFFQCVNYKFELDITCGKCKKVYKQLKLPQQA
;
A
#
# COMPACT_ATOMS: atom_id res chain seq x y z
N MET A 1 -15.23 -13.84 -6.15
CA MET A 1 -15.06 -14.32 -7.55
C MET A 1 -16.20 -13.79 -8.42
N LEU A 2 -15.89 -13.01 -9.46
CA LEU A 2 -16.89 -12.47 -10.40
C LEU A 2 -17.58 -13.63 -11.15
N LYS A 3 -18.87 -13.81 -10.91
CA LYS A 3 -19.72 -14.75 -11.65
C LYS A 3 -20.42 -14.00 -12.78
N CYS A 4 -20.53 -14.62 -13.94
CA CYS A 4 -21.28 -14.07 -15.06
C CYS A 4 -22.77 -13.89 -14.67
N SER A 5 -23.33 -12.70 -14.86
CA SER A 5 -24.75 -12.44 -14.52
C SER A 5 -25.73 -13.30 -15.32
N LYS A 6 -25.36 -13.63 -16.56
CA LYS A 6 -26.20 -14.42 -17.49
C LYS A 6 -26.01 -15.93 -17.35
N CYS A 7 -24.80 -16.39 -17.05
CA CYS A 7 -24.45 -17.82 -17.08
C CYS A 7 -24.17 -18.41 -15.70
N LYS A 8 -24.07 -17.59 -14.65
CA LYS A 8 -23.66 -17.94 -13.27
C LYS A 8 -22.33 -18.70 -13.14
N THR A 9 -21.63 -18.94 -14.26
CA THR A 9 -20.31 -19.56 -14.32
C THR A 9 -19.22 -18.58 -13.90
N LYS A 10 -18.12 -19.13 -13.37
CA LYS A 10 -16.92 -18.34 -13.05
C LYS A 10 -16.36 -17.69 -14.32
N ASN A 11 -15.97 -16.42 -14.21
CA ASN A 11 -15.26 -15.75 -15.28
C ASN A 11 -13.84 -16.35 -15.43
N SER A 12 -13.38 -16.44 -16.67
CA SER A 12 -11.99 -16.69 -17.03
C SER A 12 -11.22 -15.37 -16.91
N PHE A 13 -10.02 -15.47 -16.35
CA PHE A 13 -9.09 -14.36 -16.23
C PHE A 13 -7.88 -14.69 -17.11
N LYS A 14 -7.64 -13.86 -18.11
CA LYS A 14 -6.40 -13.91 -18.87
C LYS A 14 -5.60 -12.67 -18.50
N THR A 15 -4.43 -12.89 -17.93
CA THR A 15 -3.49 -11.84 -17.51
C THR A 15 -2.22 -12.03 -18.31
N ASP A 16 -1.80 -11.00 -19.03
CA ASP A 16 -0.51 -10.94 -19.69
C ASP A 16 0.26 -9.75 -19.11
N PHE A 17 1.46 -10.01 -18.62
CA PHE A 17 2.35 -8.99 -18.05
C PHE A 17 3.73 -9.15 -18.66
N TRP A 18 4.17 -8.09 -19.32
CA TRP A 18 5.49 -8.02 -19.94
C TRP A 18 6.21 -6.77 -19.44
N MET A 19 7.51 -6.88 -19.18
CA MET A 19 8.33 -5.77 -18.73
C MET A 19 9.74 -5.90 -19.31
N SER A 20 10.34 -4.78 -19.70
CA SER A 20 11.74 -4.75 -20.16
C SER A 20 12.66 -5.30 -19.07
N LYS A 21 13.58 -6.21 -19.45
CA LYS A 21 14.54 -6.82 -18.49
C LYS A 21 15.45 -5.79 -17.83
N ILE A 22 15.85 -4.75 -18.58
CA ILE A 22 16.73 -3.68 -18.08
C ILE A 22 15.99 -2.84 -17.05
N ASP A 23 14.74 -2.46 -17.35
CA ASP A 23 13.93 -1.65 -16.44
C ASP A 23 13.49 -2.43 -15.20
N MET A 24 13.31 -3.75 -15.30
CA MET A 24 13.09 -4.62 -14.15
C MET A 24 14.26 -4.60 -13.17
N VAL A 25 15.49 -4.70 -13.68
CA VAL A 25 16.68 -4.64 -12.85
C VAL A 25 16.83 -3.26 -12.23
N GLY A 26 16.60 -2.19 -13.01
CA GLY A 26 16.60 -0.81 -12.52
C GLY A 26 15.54 -0.58 -11.42
N PHE A 27 14.32 -1.09 -11.62
CA PHE A 27 13.24 -0.99 -10.64
C PHE A 27 13.55 -1.73 -9.34
N LEU A 28 14.08 -2.96 -9.43
CA LEU A 28 14.49 -3.73 -8.26
C LEU A 28 15.62 -3.03 -7.51
N PHE A 29 16.62 -2.50 -8.23
CA PHE A 29 17.72 -1.76 -7.64
C PHE A 29 17.24 -0.48 -6.93
N LEU A 30 16.41 0.33 -7.58
CA LEU A 30 15.83 1.54 -6.98
C LEU A 30 14.95 1.20 -5.77
N SER A 31 14.16 0.12 -5.84
CA SER A 31 13.36 -0.35 -4.71
C SER A 31 14.24 -0.77 -3.53
N LEU A 32 15.36 -1.45 -3.80
CA LEU A 32 16.34 -1.82 -2.78
C LEU A 32 17.00 -0.58 -2.17
N CYS A 33 17.41 0.39 -2.99
CA CYS A 33 17.95 1.66 -2.50
C CYS A 33 16.94 2.40 -1.62
N LEU A 34 15.64 2.32 -1.93
CA LEU A 34 14.60 2.94 -1.10
C LEU A 34 14.41 2.23 0.24
N SER A 35 14.68 0.92 0.32
CA SER A 35 14.56 0.18 1.58
C SER A 35 15.53 0.69 2.65
N ILE A 36 16.68 1.26 2.26
CA ILE A 36 17.70 1.79 3.17
C ILE A 36 17.19 2.98 3.99
N PRO A 37 16.71 4.10 3.40
CA PRO A 37 16.18 5.22 4.18
C PRO A 37 14.91 4.84 4.96
N ILE A 38 14.12 3.90 4.45
CA ILE A 38 12.94 3.38 5.17
C ILE A 38 13.38 2.60 6.42
N GLY A 39 14.37 1.73 6.30
CA GLY A 39 14.96 0.99 7.42
C GLY A 39 15.59 1.93 8.44
N PHE A 40 16.25 3.00 7.99
CA PHE A 40 16.79 4.02 8.88
C PHE A 40 15.70 4.78 9.65
N LEU A 41 14.59 5.15 9.00
CA LEU A 41 13.45 5.77 9.68
C LEU A 41 12.76 4.82 10.66
N ALA A 42 12.66 3.54 10.33
CA ALA A 42 12.13 2.51 11.24
C ALA A 42 13.02 2.36 12.48
N PHE A 43 14.34 2.29 12.28
CA PHE A 43 15.32 2.24 13.37
C PHE A 43 15.24 3.46 14.28
N LEU A 44 15.15 4.68 13.71
CA LEU A 44 14.97 5.90 14.51
C LEU A 44 13.66 5.91 15.30
N ALA A 45 12.60 5.33 14.75
CA ALA A 45 11.31 5.21 15.44
C ALA A 45 11.36 4.18 16.58
N GLU A 46 12.19 3.15 16.47
CA GLU A 46 12.39 2.14 17.50
C GLU A 46 13.29 2.66 18.64
N GLU A 47 14.39 3.34 18.31
CA GLU A 47 15.33 3.92 19.28
C GLU A 47 14.74 5.12 20.05
N SER A 48 13.92 5.94 19.39
CA SER A 48 13.38 7.17 19.97
C SER A 48 11.86 7.13 20.03
N GLN A 49 11.34 6.87 21.23
CA GLN A 49 9.90 6.97 21.51
C GLN A 49 9.33 8.34 21.11
N GLY A 50 10.09 9.43 21.32
CA GLY A 50 9.69 10.77 20.90
C GLY A 50 9.52 10.92 19.38
N PHE A 51 10.42 10.30 18.60
CA PHE A 51 10.33 10.31 17.14
C PHE A 51 9.16 9.45 16.63
N ALA A 52 8.92 8.30 17.27
CA ALA A 52 7.76 7.46 17.03
C ALA A 52 6.43 8.22 17.24
N TYR A 53 6.26 8.90 18.39
CA TYR A 53 5.08 9.71 18.65
C TYR A 53 4.95 10.89 17.67
N PHE A 54 6.06 11.50 17.26
CA PHE A 54 6.05 12.56 16.25
C PHE A 54 5.49 12.06 14.90
N ILE A 55 5.94 10.90 14.41
CA ILE A 55 5.40 10.28 13.19
C ILE A 55 3.90 9.98 13.35
N ALA A 56 3.50 9.44 14.50
CA ALA A 56 2.11 9.08 14.76
C ALA A 56 1.20 10.30 14.77
N PHE A 57 1.62 11.38 15.43
CA PHE A 57 0.88 12.65 15.47
C PHE A 57 0.82 13.30 14.08
N PHE A 58 1.92 13.32 13.33
CA PHE A 58 1.95 13.84 11.97
C PHE A 58 0.98 13.08 11.05
N THR A 59 0.95 11.75 11.17
CA THR A 59 0.02 10.90 10.40
C THR A 59 -1.44 11.18 10.77
N PHE A 60 -1.73 11.37 12.05
CA PHE A 60 -3.05 11.73 12.54
C PHE A 60 -3.51 13.08 11.97
N VAL A 61 -2.68 14.12 12.03
CA VAL A 61 -2.98 15.45 11.46
C VAL A 61 -3.24 15.37 9.96
N ILE A 62 -2.42 14.64 9.21
CA ILE A 62 -2.64 14.42 7.77
C ILE A 62 -3.97 13.72 7.50
N ALA A 63 -4.33 12.72 8.32
CA ALA A 63 -5.59 12.00 8.17
C ALA A 63 -6.81 12.90 8.43
N VAL A 64 -6.72 13.79 9.43
CA VAL A 64 -7.76 14.80 9.75
C VAL A 64 -7.91 15.79 8.59
N ILE A 65 -6.82 16.38 8.11
CA ILE A 65 -6.84 17.33 6.98
C ILE A 65 -7.39 16.67 5.71
N GLY A 66 -6.99 15.42 5.46
CA GLY A 66 -7.46 14.62 4.33
C GLY A 66 -8.90 14.11 4.45
N LYS A 67 -9.61 14.44 5.54
CA LYS A 67 -10.99 13.96 5.85
C LYS A 67 -11.13 12.44 5.80
N HIS A 68 -10.06 11.71 6.16
CA HIS A 68 -10.06 10.25 6.21
C HIS A 68 -10.61 9.76 7.56
N TYR A 69 -11.89 10.04 7.83
CA TYR A 69 -12.50 9.81 9.16
C TYR A 69 -12.35 8.39 9.71
N LYS A 70 -12.32 7.37 8.84
CA LYS A 70 -12.07 5.98 9.25
C LYS A 70 -10.66 5.77 9.82
N VAL A 71 -9.66 6.41 9.21
CA VAL A 71 -8.26 6.33 9.66
C VAL A 71 -8.09 7.10 10.97
N VAL A 72 -8.73 8.27 11.07
CA VAL A 72 -8.73 9.06 12.31
C VAL A 72 -9.36 8.28 13.46
N ALA A 73 -10.51 7.63 13.22
CA ALA A 73 -11.16 6.81 14.23
C ALA A 73 -10.30 5.61 14.66
N LEU A 74 -9.64 4.94 13.71
CA LEU A 74 -8.72 3.83 14.01
C LEU A 74 -7.56 4.29 14.90
N LEU A 75 -6.85 5.34 14.50
CA LEU A 75 -5.71 5.88 15.25
C LEU A 75 -6.12 6.36 16.65
N PHE A 76 -7.32 6.94 16.78
CA PHE A 76 -7.84 7.35 18.08
C PHE A 76 -8.15 6.16 19.00
N VAL A 77 -8.73 5.09 18.46
CA VAL A 77 -8.97 3.86 19.22
C VAL A 77 -7.66 3.22 19.67
N GLU A 78 -6.66 3.17 18.79
CA GLU A 78 -5.32 2.67 19.13
C GLU A 78 -4.65 3.50 20.22
N LEU A 79 -4.82 4.83 20.20
CA LEU A 79 -4.34 5.71 21.28
C LEU A 79 -4.97 5.35 22.64
N CYS A 80 -6.28 5.06 22.67
CA CYS A 80 -6.94 4.64 23.91
C CYS A 80 -6.44 3.29 24.41
N ILE A 81 -6.19 2.34 23.49
CA ILE A 81 -5.62 1.02 23.83
C ILE A 81 -4.21 1.18 24.37
N ASP A 82 -3.38 1.98 23.71
CA ASP A 82 -2.00 2.28 24.13
C ASP A 82 -1.97 2.90 25.54
N SER A 83 -2.85 3.86 25.81
CA SER A 83 -2.98 4.48 27.14
C SER A 83 -3.38 3.46 28.22
N ALA A 84 -4.32 2.57 27.91
CA ALA A 84 -4.75 1.53 28.86
C ALA A 84 -3.65 0.49 29.11
N LEU A 85 -2.87 0.12 28.10
CA LEU A 85 -1.73 -0.80 28.24
C LEU A 85 -0.58 -0.17 29.03
N TYR A 86 -0.36 1.14 28.87
CA TYR A 86 0.59 1.92 29.66
C TYR A 86 0.24 1.90 31.15
N GLU A 87 -1.02 2.17 31.51
CA GLU A 87 -1.47 2.13 32.91
C GLU A 87 -1.35 0.73 33.54
N ASN A 88 -1.52 -0.33 32.75
CA ASN A 88 -1.39 -1.72 33.21
C ASN A 88 0.06 -2.23 33.23
N GLY A 89 1.05 -1.42 32.88
CA GLY A 89 2.47 -1.80 32.86
C GLY A 89 2.85 -2.83 31.78
N ALA A 90 1.97 -3.07 30.81
CA ALA A 90 2.16 -4.03 29.72
C ALA A 90 2.49 -3.32 28.39
N TYR A 91 3.19 -2.20 28.45
CA TYR A 91 3.46 -1.34 27.30
C TYR A 91 4.84 -1.62 26.70
N GLU A 92 4.90 -2.61 25.82
CA GLU A 92 6.12 -2.94 25.07
C GLU A 92 6.16 -2.26 23.70
N PHE A 93 5.00 -1.97 23.10
CA PHE A 93 4.91 -1.46 21.73
C PHE A 93 3.64 -0.65 21.51
N SER A 94 3.76 0.54 20.92
CA SER A 94 2.62 1.41 20.59
C SER A 94 1.92 0.93 19.32
N PHE A 95 0.66 0.51 19.44
CA PHE A 95 -0.16 0.15 18.29
C PHE A 95 -0.39 1.36 17.38
N MET A 96 -0.61 2.55 17.95
CA MET A 96 -0.85 3.76 17.17
C MET A 96 0.35 4.14 16.31
N VAL A 97 1.57 4.05 16.88
CA VAL A 97 2.81 4.35 16.14
C VAL A 97 3.01 3.37 15.00
N ALA A 98 2.79 2.08 15.24
CA ALA A 98 2.94 1.03 14.24
C ALA A 98 1.98 1.23 13.05
N THR A 99 0.70 1.44 13.35
CA THR A 99 -0.32 1.70 12.33
C THR A 99 -0.03 2.99 11.58
N ALA A 100 0.38 4.06 12.27
CA ALA A 100 0.76 5.31 11.64
C ALA A 100 1.97 5.18 10.71
N PHE A 101 2.99 4.40 11.12
CA PHE A 101 4.16 4.11 10.31
C PHE A 101 3.78 3.36 9.03
N VAL A 102 2.97 2.30 9.15
CA VAL A 102 2.48 1.52 7.99
C VAL A 102 1.64 2.38 7.05
N LEU A 103 0.73 3.20 7.58
CA LEU A 103 -0.11 4.07 6.77
C LEU A 103 0.70 5.12 6.01
N THR A 104 1.67 5.73 6.68
CA THR A 104 2.60 6.69 6.06
C THR A 104 3.43 6.01 5.00
N PHE A 105 3.93 4.80 5.27
CA PHE A 105 4.66 3.98 4.31
C PHE A 105 3.81 3.64 3.08
N ILE A 106 2.57 3.18 3.24
CA ILE A 106 1.68 2.87 2.10
C ILE A 106 1.40 4.13 1.29
N LYS A 107 1.16 5.27 1.95
CA LYS A 107 0.80 6.53 1.28
C LYS A 107 1.96 7.16 0.53
N ILE A 108 3.16 7.16 1.12
CA ILE A 108 4.38 7.66 0.46
C ILE A 108 4.89 6.65 -0.55
N GLY A 109 4.98 5.38 -0.16
CA GLY A 109 5.42 4.27 -0.99
C GLY A 109 4.59 4.15 -2.26
N SER A 110 3.25 4.20 -2.18
CA SER A 110 2.40 4.16 -3.39
C SER A 110 2.70 5.28 -4.38
N LYS A 111 3.12 6.47 -3.92
CA LYS A 111 3.56 7.56 -4.80
C LYS A 111 4.94 7.31 -5.39
N VAL A 112 5.90 6.87 -4.59
CA VAL A 112 7.28 6.62 -5.05
C VAL A 112 7.32 5.43 -6.00
N TYR A 113 6.71 4.30 -5.63
CA TYR A 113 6.57 3.16 -6.52
C TYR A 113 5.72 3.51 -7.74
N GLY A 114 4.65 4.30 -7.59
CA GLY A 114 3.87 4.80 -8.71
C GLY A 114 4.70 5.62 -9.70
N PHE A 115 5.61 6.46 -9.22
CA PHE A 115 6.58 7.20 -10.04
C PHE A 115 7.58 6.25 -10.71
N PHE A 116 8.15 5.29 -9.98
CA PHE A 116 9.05 4.30 -10.58
C PHE A 116 8.38 3.46 -11.66
N PHE A 117 7.11 3.08 -11.46
CA PHE A 117 6.32 2.39 -12.47
C PHE A 117 6.07 3.22 -13.73
N GLN A 118 6.10 4.55 -13.64
CA GLN A 118 6.08 5.40 -14.83
C GLN A 118 7.38 5.26 -15.61
N CYS A 119 8.54 5.20 -14.94
CA CYS A 119 9.85 5.09 -15.59
C CYS A 119 10.17 3.70 -16.17
N VAL A 120 9.25 2.73 -16.08
CA VAL A 120 9.48 1.34 -16.49
C VAL A 120 8.64 1.03 -17.73
N ASN A 121 9.27 0.47 -18.76
CA ASN A 121 8.59 0.00 -19.94
C ASN A 121 7.91 -1.35 -19.65
N TYR A 122 6.62 -1.29 -19.31
CA TYR A 122 5.78 -2.46 -19.07
C TYR A 122 4.52 -2.46 -19.94
N LYS A 123 3.98 -3.66 -20.19
CA LYS A 123 2.67 -3.90 -20.78
C LYS A 123 1.88 -4.79 -19.83
N PHE A 124 0.68 -4.35 -19.46
CA PHE A 124 -0.23 -5.15 -18.68
C PHE A 124 -1.58 -5.25 -19.40
N GLU A 125 -1.97 -6.47 -19.74
CA GLU A 125 -3.28 -6.79 -20.29
C GLU A 125 -4.04 -7.70 -19.32
N LEU A 126 -5.22 -7.26 -18.90
CA LEU A 126 -6.15 -8.04 -18.10
C LEU A 126 -7.48 -8.16 -18.85
N ASP A 127 -7.80 -9.38 -19.26
CA ASP A 127 -9.06 -9.73 -19.89
C ASP A 127 -9.90 -10.60 -18.95
N ILE A 128 -11.06 -10.06 -18.56
CA ILE A 128 -12.07 -10.78 -17.79
C ILE A 128 -13.19 -11.19 -18.73
N THR A 129 -13.28 -12.49 -19.02
CA THR A 129 -14.24 -13.03 -19.98
C THR A 129 -15.10 -14.14 -19.37
N CYS A 130 -16.34 -14.23 -19.82
CA CYS A 130 -17.22 -15.35 -19.48
C CYS A 130 -16.77 -16.62 -20.20
N GLY A 131 -16.40 -17.69 -19.48
CA GLY A 131 -15.94 -18.94 -20.11
C GLY A 131 -16.95 -19.62 -21.05
N LYS A 132 -18.27 -19.50 -20.77
CA LYS A 132 -19.33 -20.08 -21.62
C LYS A 132 -19.84 -19.13 -22.70
N CYS A 133 -20.13 -17.90 -22.32
CA CYS A 133 -20.80 -16.93 -23.18
C CYS A 133 -19.86 -15.98 -23.92
N LYS A 134 -18.54 -16.11 -23.69
CA LYS A 134 -17.47 -15.27 -24.25
C LYS A 134 -17.66 -13.75 -24.09
N LYS A 135 -18.65 -13.32 -23.29
CA LYS A 135 -18.90 -11.92 -22.97
C LYS A 135 -17.68 -11.35 -22.23
N VAL A 136 -17.08 -10.32 -22.81
CA VAL A 136 -16.01 -9.52 -22.19
C VAL A 136 -16.65 -8.62 -21.15
N TYR A 137 -16.23 -8.76 -19.89
CA TYR A 137 -16.73 -7.95 -18.77
C TYR A 137 -15.87 -6.72 -18.54
N LYS A 138 -14.56 -6.90 -18.62
CA LYS A 138 -13.60 -5.83 -18.46
C LYS A 138 -12.34 -6.22 -19.20
N GLN A 139 -11.86 -5.31 -20.02
CA GLN A 139 -10.57 -5.38 -20.67
C GLN A 139 -9.79 -4.17 -20.20
N LEU A 140 -8.67 -4.40 -19.53
CA LEU A 140 -7.80 -3.36 -19.02
C LEU A 140 -6.45 -3.54 -19.68
N LYS A 141 -6.08 -2.57 -20.52
CA LYS A 141 -4.81 -2.52 -21.22
C LYS A 141 -4.08 -1.27 -20.74
N LEU A 142 -3.00 -1.45 -19.98
CA LEU A 142 -2.13 -0.35 -19.57
C LEU A 142 -0.93 -0.32 -20.52
N PRO A 143 -0.72 0.81 -21.24
CA PRO A 143 0.26 0.87 -22.30
C PRO A 143 1.69 1.08 -21.80
N GLN A 144 2.59 0.71 -22.71
CA GLN A 144 3.95 1.23 -22.86
C GLN A 144 3.92 2.76 -22.81
N GLN A 145 4.69 3.41 -21.92
CA GLN A 145 5.03 4.81 -22.16
C GLN A 145 5.70 4.91 -23.54
N ALA A 146 5.16 5.77 -24.40
CA ALA A 146 5.69 6.08 -25.72
C ALA A 146 6.99 6.88 -25.61
#